data_AF-A0AAI9CA90-F1
#
_entry.id   AF-A0AAI9CA90-F1
#
_cell.length_a   1.000
_cell.length_b   1.000
_cell.length_c   1.000
_cell.angle_alpha   90.00
_cell.angle_beta   90.00
_cell.angle_gamma   90.00
#
_symmetry.space_group_name_H-M   'P 1'
#
loop_
_entity.id
_entity.type
_entity.pdbx_description
1 polymer ?
#
loop_
_entity_poly.entity_id
_entity_poly.type
_entity_poly.pdbx_seq_one_letter_code
_entity_poly.pdbx_strand_id
1 'polypeptide(L)'
;MLLFLLLAISAPKTQGAYDEVRQLPDGQTLIMRTLDWDLGDGRHERVTVHWLLQEDGSLRYDFDRQPPETQDVHRRSCALQGMQPSRGVNMISGEGATHGFSCTSQR
;
A
#
# COMPACT_ATOMS: atom_id res chain seq x y z
N MET A 1 -35.87 15.82 -27.10
CA MET A 1 -34.43 15.95 -27.47
C MET A 1 -33.70 14.83 -26.74
N LEU A 2 -33.14 13.87 -27.47
CA LEU A 2 -32.36 12.76 -26.91
C LEU A 2 -30.94 13.27 -26.61
N LEU A 3 -30.60 13.42 -25.32
CA LEU A 3 -29.26 13.81 -24.90
C LEU A 3 -28.40 12.54 -24.80
N PHE A 4 -27.52 12.34 -25.77
CA PHE A 4 -26.52 11.27 -25.74
C PHE A 4 -25.49 11.58 -24.64
N LEU A 5 -25.60 10.90 -23.48
CA LEU A 5 -24.53 10.89 -22.49
C LEU A 5 -23.35 10.10 -23.08
N LEU A 6 -22.33 10.82 -23.53
CA LEU A 6 -21.01 10.28 -23.82
C LEU A 6 -20.39 9.86 -22.48
N LEU A 7 -20.48 8.57 -22.13
CA LEU A 7 -19.63 8.00 -21.09
C LEU A 7 -18.19 8.03 -21.61
N ALA A 8 -17.45 9.06 -21.22
CA ALA A 8 -16.00 9.01 -21.28
C ALA A 8 -15.55 7.89 -20.33
N ILE A 9 -15.25 6.72 -20.90
CA ILE A 9 -14.55 5.64 -20.21
C ILE A 9 -13.15 6.20 -19.93
N SER A 10 -13.03 6.89 -18.80
CA SER A 10 -11.75 7.25 -18.24
C SER A 10 -11.19 5.94 -17.72
N ALA A 11 -10.31 5.30 -18.49
CA ALA A 11 -9.46 4.26 -17.92
C ALA A 11 -8.83 4.88 -16.67
N PRO A 12 -8.98 4.27 -15.48
CA PRO A 12 -8.35 4.80 -14.30
C PRO A 12 -6.86 4.90 -14.63
N LYS A 13 -6.33 6.12 -14.52
CA LYS A 13 -4.90 6.36 -14.65
C LYS A 13 -4.29 5.62 -13.47
N THR A 14 -3.82 4.40 -13.68
CA THR A 14 -2.92 3.77 -12.71
C THR A 14 -1.72 4.69 -12.62
N GLN A 15 -1.63 5.43 -11.52
CA GLN A 15 -0.58 6.42 -11.28
C GLN A 15 0.75 5.70 -11.09
N GLY A 16 1.37 5.22 -12.17
CA GLY A 16 2.75 4.69 -12.18
C GLY A 16 3.02 3.46 -11.30
N ALA A 17 2.03 2.96 -10.57
CA ALA A 17 2.15 1.80 -9.71
C ALA A 17 1.86 0.54 -10.52
N TYR A 18 2.89 -0.26 -10.75
CA TYR A 18 2.71 -1.62 -11.25
C TYR A 18 2.16 -2.46 -10.10
N ASP A 19 0.92 -2.89 -10.27
CA ASP A 19 0.28 -3.86 -9.39
C ASP A 19 0.48 -5.26 -9.98
N GLU A 20 1.22 -6.10 -9.27
CA GLU A 20 1.20 -7.54 -9.52
C GLU A 20 0.20 -8.18 -8.56
N VAL A 21 -0.71 -8.99 -9.13
CA VAL A 21 -1.73 -9.71 -8.37
C VAL A 21 -1.35 -11.18 -8.33
N ARG A 22 -1.23 -11.74 -7.14
CA ARG A 22 -0.87 -13.13 -6.92
C ARG A 22 -1.83 -13.80 -5.95
N GLN A 23 -2.29 -15.00 -6.30
CA GLN A 23 -3.00 -15.85 -5.35
C GLN A 23 -2.00 -16.64 -4.49
N LEU A 24 -2.18 -16.58 -3.18
CA LEU A 24 -1.38 -17.33 -2.22
C LEU A 24 -1.93 -18.75 -2.02
N PRO A 25 -1.12 -19.71 -1.54
CA PRO A 25 -1.56 -21.09 -1.32
C PRO A 25 -2.74 -21.24 -0.36
N ASP A 26 -2.94 -20.27 0.53
CA ASP A 26 -4.04 -20.22 1.50
C ASP A 26 -5.32 -19.57 0.94
N GLY A 27 -5.35 -19.27 -0.37
CA GLY A 27 -6.49 -18.66 -1.05
C GLY A 27 -6.56 -17.13 -0.94
N GLN A 28 -5.68 -16.49 -0.18
CA GLN A 28 -5.63 -15.03 -0.11
C GLN A 28 -5.11 -14.42 -1.42
N THR A 29 -5.60 -13.25 -1.76
CA THR A 29 -5.10 -12.46 -2.89
C THR A 29 -4.09 -11.43 -2.39
N LEU A 30 -2.85 -11.55 -2.84
CA LEU A 30 -1.78 -10.61 -2.61
C LEU A 30 -1.73 -9.60 -3.75
N ILE A 31 -1.77 -8.31 -3.41
CA ILE A 31 -1.48 -7.20 -4.30
C ILE A 31 -0.08 -6.68 -3.95
N MET A 32 0.84 -6.77 -4.90
CA MET A 32 2.19 -6.22 -4.79
C MET A 32 2.22 -4.90 -5.55
N ARG A 33 2.38 -3.80 -4.84
CA ARG A 33 2.34 -2.46 -5.42
C ARG A 33 3.68 -1.76 -5.27
N THR A 34 4.29 -1.36 -6.38
CA THR A 34 5.50 -0.52 -6.34
C THR A 34 5.13 0.95 -6.19
N LEU A 35 5.72 1.63 -5.20
CA LEU A 35 5.47 3.04 -4.88
C LEU A 35 6.74 3.75 -4.42
N ASP A 36 6.74 5.08 -4.51
CA ASP A 36 7.77 5.92 -3.89
C ASP A 36 7.33 6.24 -2.45
N TRP A 37 8.02 5.66 -1.47
CA TRP A 37 7.75 5.85 -0.05
C TRP A 37 8.40 7.14 0.46
N ASP A 38 7.61 8.07 0.99
CA ASP A 38 8.11 9.28 1.64
C ASP A 38 8.69 8.95 3.03
N LEU A 39 9.98 9.24 3.23
CA LEU A 39 10.66 8.98 4.49
C LEU A 39 10.29 9.99 5.58
N GLY A 40 9.65 11.12 5.24
CA GLY A 40 9.27 12.19 6.16
C GLY A 40 10.33 13.28 6.32
N ASP A 41 11.45 13.18 5.57
CA ASP A 41 12.53 14.17 5.51
C ASP A 41 12.70 14.79 4.10
N GLY A 42 11.69 14.60 3.24
CA GLY A 42 11.70 15.03 1.84
C GLY A 42 12.37 14.05 0.87
N ARG A 43 13.06 13.02 1.36
CA ARG A 43 13.57 11.92 0.53
C ARG A 43 12.49 10.87 0.29
N HIS A 44 12.58 10.23 -0.86
CA HIS A 44 11.69 9.16 -1.27
C HIS A 44 12.50 7.90 -1.61
N GLU A 45 11.94 6.73 -1.31
CA GLU A 45 12.55 5.44 -1.66
C GLU A 45 11.54 4.54 -2.38
N ARG A 46 11.93 4.01 -3.54
CA ARG A 46 11.10 3.10 -4.34
C ARG A 46 11.04 1.74 -3.63
N VAL A 47 9.84 1.30 -3.26
CA VAL A 47 9.61 0.01 -2.60
C VAL A 47 8.44 -0.74 -3.21
N THR A 48 8.40 -2.06 -3.02
CA THR A 48 7.23 -2.89 -3.33
C THR A 48 6.52 -3.24 -2.02
N VAL A 49 5.27 -2.81 -1.90
CA VAL A 49 4.44 -3.06 -0.71
C VAL A 49 3.47 -4.18 -0.99
N HIS A 50 3.36 -5.09 -0.03
CA HIS A 50 2.46 -6.23 -0.04
C HIS A 50 1.16 -5.90 0.69
N TRP A 51 0.04 -6.07 -0.02
CA TRP A 51 -1.31 -5.87 0.49
C TRP A 51 -2.11 -7.14 0.34
N LEU A 52 -2.87 -7.54 1.37
CA LEU A 52 -3.82 -8.64 1.23
C LEU A 52 -5.20 -8.06 0.91
N LEU A 53 -5.73 -8.39 -0.26
CA LEU A 53 -7.08 -8.02 -0.66
C LEU A 53 -8.09 -8.84 0.15
N GLN A 54 -9.00 -8.15 0.84
CA GLN A 54 -10.08 -8.75 1.60
C GLN A 54 -11.35 -8.88 0.74
N GLU A 55 -12.32 -9.66 1.22
CA GLU A 55 -13.59 -9.91 0.52
C GLU A 55 -14.41 -8.64 0.28
N ASP A 56 -14.31 -7.65 1.19
CA ASP A 56 -14.99 -6.35 1.08
C ASP A 56 -14.24 -5.35 0.17
N GLY A 57 -13.15 -5.78 -0.47
CA GLY A 57 -12.33 -4.95 -1.34
C GLY A 57 -11.32 -4.06 -0.61
N SER A 58 -11.25 -4.12 0.72
CA SER A 58 -10.20 -3.44 1.48
C SER A 58 -8.84 -4.13 1.32
N LEU A 59 -7.78 -3.36 1.52
CA LEU A 59 -6.40 -3.79 1.48
C LEU A 59 -5.84 -3.80 2.90
N ARG A 60 -5.40 -4.98 3.33
CA ARG A 60 -4.78 -5.19 4.63
C ARG A 60 -3.26 -5.02 4.54
N TYR A 61 -2.72 -4.14 5.37
CA TYR A 61 -1.29 -4.03 5.64
C TYR A 61 -0.89 -4.94 6.81
N ASP A 62 0.25 -5.61 6.66
CA ASP A 62 0.91 -6.33 7.75
C ASP A 62 2.42 -6.15 7.57
N PHE A 63 3.07 -5.56 8.58
CA PHE A 63 4.52 -5.27 8.55
C PHE A 63 5.34 -6.55 8.35
N ASP A 64 4.98 -7.63 9.05
CA ASP A 64 5.77 -8.87 9.04
C ASP A 64 5.65 -9.66 7.74
N ARG A 65 4.69 -9.30 6.89
CA ARG A 65 4.49 -9.88 5.54
C ARG A 65 5.13 -9.07 4.43
N GLN A 66 5.75 -7.94 4.76
CA GLN A 66 6.46 -7.14 3.78
C GLN A 66 7.80 -7.79 3.37
N PRO A 67 8.28 -7.54 2.15
CA PRO A 67 9.65 -7.87 1.77
C PRO A 67 10.67 -7.26 2.74
N PRO A 68 11.83 -7.90 2.98
CA PRO A 68 12.85 -7.38 3.89
C PRO A 68 13.24 -5.92 3.61
N GLU A 69 13.37 -5.54 2.33
CA GLU A 69 13.70 -4.19 1.90
C GLU A 69 12.63 -3.16 2.31
N THR A 70 11.36 -3.50 2.15
CA THR A 70 10.22 -2.65 2.55
C THR A 70 10.12 -2.55 4.07
N GLN A 71 10.40 -3.65 4.79
CA GLN A 71 10.48 -3.62 6.26
C GLN A 71 11.59 -2.66 6.74
N ASP A 72 12.76 -2.68 6.09
CA ASP A 72 13.87 -1.80 6.44
C ASP A 72 13.56 -0.33 6.19
N VAL A 73 12.89 -0.01 5.08
CA VAL A 73 12.42 1.35 4.79
C VAL A 73 11.43 1.82 5.85
N HIS A 74 10.45 1.00 6.20
CA HIS A 74 9.46 1.36 7.22
C HIS A 74 10.11 1.55 8.60
N ARG A 75 11.08 0.69 8.98
CA ARG A 75 11.88 0.88 10.20
C ARG A 75 12.61 2.22 10.21
N ARG A 76 13.32 2.55 9.13
CA ARG A 76 14.05 3.83 9.02
C ARG A 76 13.10 5.03 9.08
N SER A 77 11.99 4.97 8.36
CA SER A 77 10.97 6.03 8.33
C SER A 77 10.37 6.27 9.73
N CYS A 78 10.05 5.23 10.49
CA CYS A 78 9.57 5.38 11.87
C CYS A 78 10.66 5.88 12.82
N ALA A 79 11.91 5.43 12.65
CA ALA A 79 13.03 5.82 13.49
C ALA A 79 13.33 7.34 13.42
N LEU A 80 13.08 7.99 12.28
CA LEU A 80 13.18 9.45 12.15
C LEU A 80 12.25 10.21 13.11
N GLN A 81 11.19 9.56 13.59
CA GLN A 81 10.24 10.11 14.56
C GLN A 81 10.44 9.53 15.98
N GLY A 82 11.54 8.81 16.22
CA GLY A 82 11.77 8.11 17.49
C GLY A 82 10.82 6.94 17.75
N MET A 83 10.16 6.44 16.70
CA MET A 83 9.13 5.40 16.75
C MET A 83 9.60 4.10 16.10
N GLN A 84 8.77 3.06 16.18
CA GLN A 84 8.93 1.79 15.48
C GLN A 84 7.73 1.49 14.59
N PRO A 85 7.87 0.61 13.56
CA PRO A 85 6.73 0.12 12.80
C PRO A 85 5.66 -0.47 13.73
N SER A 86 4.41 -0.09 13.50
CA SER A 86 3.28 -0.74 14.15
C SER A 86 3.24 -2.21 13.71
N ARG A 87 3.05 -3.10 14.69
CA ARG A 87 2.76 -4.54 14.47
C ARG A 87 1.26 -4.83 14.42
N GLY A 88 0.44 -3.79 14.54
CA GLY A 88 -1.00 -3.87 14.32
C GLY A 88 -1.33 -3.97 12.84
N VAL A 89 -2.57 -4.36 12.57
CA VAL A 89 -3.11 -4.46 11.21
C VAL A 89 -3.80 -3.15 10.86
N ASN A 90 -3.49 -2.60 9.69
CA ASN A 90 -4.20 -1.45 9.15
C ASN A 90 -4.95 -1.85 7.89
N MET A 91 -6.10 -1.20 7.70
CA MET A 91 -6.99 -1.41 6.57
C MET A 91 -7.09 -0.11 5.78
N ILE A 92 -6.90 -0.18 4.47
CA ILE A 92 -7.13 0.95 3.55
C ILE A 92 -8.06 0.50 2.43
N SER A 93 -8.80 1.44 1.84
CA SER A 93 -9.70 1.16 0.73
C SER A 93 -9.56 2.24 -0.34
N GLY A 94 -9.95 1.89 -1.56
CA GLY A 94 -9.88 2.79 -2.71
C GLY A 94 -8.89 2.28 -3.77
N GLU A 95 -9.25 2.50 -5.03
CA GLU A 95 -8.39 2.19 -6.15
C GLU A 95 -7.06 2.95 -6.02
N GLY A 96 -5.93 2.24 -6.18
CA GLY A 96 -4.61 2.85 -6.11
C GLY A 96 -4.15 3.31 -4.73
N ALA A 97 -4.80 2.91 -3.62
CA ALA A 97 -4.38 3.33 -2.28
C ALA A 97 -2.93 2.94 -1.92
N THR A 98 -2.13 3.89 -1.46
CA THR A 98 -0.67 3.73 -1.19
C THR A 98 -0.26 4.05 0.25
N HIS A 99 -1.22 4.08 1.20
CA HIS A 99 -0.98 4.43 2.61
C HIS A 99 -1.10 3.21 3.52
N GLY A 100 -1.52 3.34 4.78
CA GLY A 100 -1.84 2.21 5.65
C GLY A 100 -0.65 1.61 6.42
N PHE A 101 0.56 2.07 6.20
CA PHE A 101 1.68 1.83 7.12
C PHE A 101 1.64 2.85 8.27
N SER A 102 1.89 2.40 9.50
CA SER A 102 1.88 3.28 10.68
C SER A 102 3.07 3.04 11.60
N CYS A 103 3.45 4.07 12.34
CA CYS A 103 4.46 4.02 13.38
C CYS A 103 3.78 4.10 14.75
N THR A 104 4.41 3.51 15.77
CA THR A 104 3.94 3.56 17.15
C THR A 104 5.09 3.84 18.10
N SER A 105 4.79 4.44 19.26
CA SER A 105 5.80 4.71 20.27
C SER A 105 6.36 3.42 20.87
N GLN A 106 7.66 3.45 21.18
CA GLN A 106 8.28 2.43 22.02
C GLN A 106 7.82 2.71 23.46
N ARG A 107 6.96 1.86 24.02
CA ARG A 107 6.63 1.93 25.45
C ARG A 107 7.77 1.38 26.29
#